data_AF-A0A947ABZ9-F1
#
_entry.id   AF-A0A947ABZ9-F1
#
_cell.length_a   1.000
_cell.length_b   1.000
_cell.length_c   1.000
_cell.angle_alpha   90.00
_cell.angle_beta   90.00
_cell.angle_gamma   90.00
#
_symmetry.space_group_name_H-M   'P 1'
#
loop_
_entity.id
_entity.type
_entity.pdbx_description
1 polymer ?
#
loop_
_entity_poly.entity_id
_entity_poly.type
_entity_poly.pdbx_seq_one_letter_code
_entity_poly.pdbx_strand_id
1 'polypeptide(L)'
;MAKFLEFQGKEFFKKAGIPVPDGFVAKTVEEAVEAAEKIGKPVVVKAQVLAGGRGKAGGVKLASTPEEAGQAAGAILGMEIKGL
;
A
#
# COMPACT_ATOMS: atom_id res chain seq x y z
N MET A 1 -9.85 4.79 -21.83
CA MET A 1 -10.10 3.82 -20.74
C MET A 1 -9.60 4.44 -19.44
N ALA A 2 -10.44 4.58 -18.42
CA ALA A 2 -10.03 5.14 -17.14
C ALA A 2 -9.07 4.18 -16.40
N LYS A 3 -8.04 4.73 -15.75
CA LYS A 3 -7.10 3.97 -14.91
C LYS A 3 -7.19 4.49 -13.49
N PHE A 4 -7.29 3.58 -12.52
CA PHE A 4 -7.40 3.89 -11.10
C PHE A 4 -6.28 3.19 -10.33
N LEU A 5 -5.79 3.84 -9.28
CA LEU A 5 -4.96 3.21 -8.27
C LEU A 5 -5.79 2.23 -7.43
N GLU A 6 -5.12 1.29 -6.77
CA GLU A 6 -5.76 0.23 -5.99
C GLU A 6 -6.66 0.82 -4.89
N PHE A 7 -6.19 1.87 -4.20
CA PHE A 7 -6.99 2.52 -3.15
C PHE A 7 -8.24 3.22 -3.70
N GLN A 8 -8.16 3.85 -4.88
CA GLN A 8 -9.31 4.50 -5.50
C GLN A 8 -10.38 3.48 -5.88
N GLY A 9 -9.96 2.33 -6.42
CA GLY A 9 -10.86 1.20 -6.70
C GLY A 9 -11.57 0.69 -5.44
N LYS A 10 -10.83 0.54 -4.34
CA LYS A 10 -11.40 0.13 -3.05
C LYS A 10 -12.44 1.13 -2.52
N GLU A 11 -12.20 2.43 -2.67
CA GLU A 11 -13.16 3.47 -2.28
C GLU A 11 -14.48 3.35 -3.07
N PHE A 12 -14.42 3.03 -4.36
CA PHE A 12 -15.64 2.79 -5.15
C PHE A 12 -16.39 1.54 -4.69
N PHE A 13 -15.67 0.45 -4.42
CA PHE A 13 -16.28 -0.78 -3.89
C PHE A 13 -16.95 -0.54 -2.54
N LYS A 14 -16.30 0.19 -1.64
CA LYS A 14 -16.87 0.56 -0.34
C LYS A 14 -18.16 1.39 -0.49
N LYS A 15 -18.16 2.39 -1.39
CA LYS A 15 -19.36 3.19 -1.71
C LYS A 15 -20.50 2.36 -2.29
N ALA A 16 -20.18 1.28 -3.00
CA ALA A 16 -21.15 0.34 -3.54
C ALA A 16 -21.58 -0.76 -2.54
N GLY A 17 -21.11 -0.71 -1.28
CA GLY A 17 -21.43 -1.71 -0.27
C GLY A 17 -20.68 -3.05 -0.43
N ILE A 18 -19.67 -3.09 -1.29
CA ILE A 18 -18.82 -4.28 -1.48
C ILE A 18 -17.71 -4.26 -0.43
N PRO A 19 -17.56 -5.31 0.40
CA PRO A 19 -16.54 -5.34 1.44
C PRO A 19 -15.15 -5.36 0.83
N VAL A 20 -14.26 -4.54 1.38
CA VAL A 20 -12.84 -4.48 1.03
C VAL A 20 -11.99 -4.51 2.29
N PRO A 21 -10.77 -5.08 2.25
CA PRO A 21 -9.87 -5.00 3.39
C PRO A 21 -9.49 -3.55 3.67
N ASP A 22 -9.47 -3.20 4.97
CA ASP A 22 -8.99 -1.91 5.44
C ASP A 22 -7.58 -1.63 4.93
N GLY A 23 -7.32 -0.36 4.65
CA GLY A 23 -6.03 0.09 4.15
C GLY A 23 -5.96 1.61 4.14
N PHE A 24 -4.74 2.12 4.24
CA PHE A 24 -4.43 3.53 4.28
C PHE A 24 -3.43 3.85 3.18
N VAL A 25 -3.52 5.05 2.62
CA VAL A 25 -2.48 5.57 1.73
C VAL A 25 -1.47 6.29 2.60
N ALA A 26 -0.21 5.85 2.53
CA ALA A 26 0.91 6.50 3.19
C ALA A 26 1.82 7.13 2.13
N LYS A 27 2.21 8.38 2.36
CA LYS A 27 3.17 9.16 1.57
C LYS A 27 4.52 9.29 2.28
N THR A 28 4.55 9.01 3.58
CA THR A 28 5.77 9.01 4.39
C THR A 28 5.91 7.69 5.15
N VAL A 29 7.09 7.47 5.73
CA VAL A 29 7.36 6.31 6.57
C VAL A 29 6.50 6.36 7.83
N GLU A 30 6.37 7.52 8.44
CA GLU A 30 5.58 7.76 9.65
C GLU A 30 4.10 7.42 9.41
N GLU A 31 3.53 7.87 8.29
CA GLU A 31 2.15 7.55 7.92
C GLU A 31 1.93 6.03 7.73
N ALA A 32 2.96 5.30 7.27
CA ALA A 32 2.88 3.85 7.13
C ALA A 32 2.94 3.13 8.49
N VAL A 33 3.74 3.64 9.43
CA VAL A 33 3.80 3.14 10.81
C VAL A 33 2.45 3.36 11.50
N GLU A 34 1.91 4.59 11.46
CA GLU A 34 0.61 4.89 12.05
C GLU A 34 -0.53 4.05 11.44
N ALA A 35 -0.48 3.81 10.13
CA ALA A 35 -1.45 2.95 9.46
C ALA A 35 -1.37 1.51 9.96
N ALA A 36 -0.16 0.97 10.15
CA ALA A 36 0.03 -0.37 10.69
C ALA A 36 -0.47 -0.48 12.14
N GLU A 37 -0.21 0.53 12.98
CA GLU A 37 -0.73 0.61 14.34
C GLU A 37 -2.27 0.62 14.36
N LYS A 38 -2.90 1.44 13.51
CA LYS A 38 -4.37 1.51 13.39
C LYS A 38 -4.99 0.19 12.93
N ILE A 39 -4.31 -0.56 12.06
CA ILE A 39 -4.79 -1.87 11.60
C ILE A 39 -4.63 -2.95 12.68
N GLY A 40 -3.57 -2.88 13.49
CA GLY A 40 -3.35 -3.76 14.65
C GLY A 40 -3.14 -5.23 14.30
N LYS A 41 -2.79 -5.55 13.03
CA LYS A 41 -2.53 -6.89 12.50
C LYS A 41 -1.36 -6.81 11.51
N PRO A 42 -0.73 -7.94 11.13
CA PRO A 42 0.24 -7.95 10.04
C PRO A 42 -0.33 -7.31 8.77
N VAL A 43 0.46 -6.43 8.15
CA VAL A 43 0.08 -5.63 6.99
C VAL A 43 0.92 -5.97 5.77
N VAL A 44 0.45 -5.55 4.60
CA VAL A 44 1.21 -5.56 3.35
C VAL A 44 1.45 -4.12 2.91
N VAL A 45 2.72 -3.70 2.88
CA VAL A 45 3.11 -2.40 2.34
C VAL A 45 3.32 -2.55 0.83
N LYS A 46 2.59 -1.76 0.03
CA LYS A 46 2.54 -1.91 -1.44
C LYS A 46 2.66 -0.56 -2.13
N ALA A 47 3.52 -0.50 -3.14
CA ALA A 47 3.65 0.67 -4.00
C ALA A 47 2.34 0.99 -4.74
N GLN A 48 1.94 2.27 -4.72
CA GLN A 48 0.83 2.79 -5.49
C GLN A 48 1.31 3.31 -6.85
N VAL A 49 1.20 2.46 -7.88
CA VAL A 49 1.56 2.79 -9.27
C VAL A 49 0.54 2.18 -10.23
N LEU A 50 0.34 2.80 -11.40
CA LEU A 50 -0.54 2.29 -12.47
C LEU A 50 0.14 1.18 -13.30
N ALA A 51 0.83 0.26 -12.63
CA ALA A 51 1.57 -0.84 -13.22
C ALA A 51 1.38 -2.16 -12.45
N GLY A 52 1.31 -3.25 -13.22
CA GLY A 52 1.43 -4.61 -12.68
C GLY A 52 2.89 -5.03 -12.47
N GLY A 53 3.13 -6.07 -11.68
CA GLY A 53 4.48 -6.63 -11.43
C GLY A 53 5.20 -6.06 -10.20
N ARG A 54 4.52 -5.25 -9.38
CA ARG A 54 5.05 -4.67 -8.13
C ARG A 54 5.76 -5.69 -7.23
N GLY A 55 5.22 -6.89 -7.06
CA GLY A 55 5.85 -7.95 -6.25
C GLY A 55 7.19 -8.41 -6.80
N LYS A 56 7.32 -8.57 -8.12
CA LYS A 56 8.59 -8.93 -8.77
C LYS A 56 9.62 -7.80 -8.69
N ALA A 57 9.15 -6.55 -8.67
CA ALA A 57 10.00 -5.37 -8.55
C ALA A 57 10.36 -5.02 -7.09
N GLY A 58 9.90 -5.79 -6.09
CA GLY A 58 10.15 -5.51 -4.67
C GLY A 58 9.22 -4.46 -4.04
N GLY A 59 8.25 -3.94 -4.79
CA GLY A 59 7.26 -2.95 -4.33
C GLY A 59 6.08 -3.54 -3.55
N VAL A 60 6.23 -4.75 -3.02
CA VAL A 60 5.27 -5.43 -2.14
C VAL A 60 6.06 -6.12 -1.03
N LYS A 61 5.83 -5.73 0.22
CA LYS A 61 6.50 -6.28 1.39
C LYS A 61 5.50 -6.60 2.50
N LEU A 62 5.68 -7.74 3.16
CA LEU A 62 4.93 -8.11 4.35
C LEU A 62 5.60 -7.46 5.58
N ALA A 63 4.80 -7.01 6.52
CA ALA A 63 5.25 -6.46 7.79
C ALA A 63 4.35 -6.97 8.92
N SER A 64 4.95 -7.59 9.92
CA SER A 64 4.27 -8.16 11.10
C SER A 64 4.15 -7.15 12.24
N THR A 65 4.96 -6.09 12.22
CA THR A 65 4.99 -5.03 13.23
C THR A 65 4.94 -3.64 12.58
N PRO A 66 4.57 -2.58 13.33
CA PRO A 66 4.66 -1.20 12.83
C PRO A 66 6.07 -0.79 12.42
N GLU A 67 7.09 -1.26 13.13
CA GLU A 67 8.49 -1.01 12.79
C GLU A 67 8.87 -1.64 11.43
N GLU A 68 8.49 -2.90 11.20
CA GLU A 68 8.67 -3.57 9.92
C GLU A 68 7.90 -2.85 8.79
N ALA A 69 6.73 -2.28 9.09
CA ALA A 69 5.97 -1.48 8.13
C ALA A 69 6.71 -0.20 7.75
N GLY A 70 7.35 0.46 8.71
CA GLY A 70 8.22 1.61 8.47
C GLY A 70 9.44 1.26 7.61
N GLN A 71 10.14 0.16 7.92
CA GLN A 71 11.26 -0.34 7.11
C GLN A 71 10.83 -0.66 5.67
N ALA A 72 9.68 -1.33 5.53
CA ALA A 72 9.12 -1.65 4.22
C ALA A 72 8.73 -0.40 3.44
N ALA A 73 8.13 0.60 4.09
CA ALA A 73 7.80 1.89 3.47
C ALA A 73 9.05 2.65 3.03
N GLY A 74 10.10 2.70 3.86
CA GLY A 74 11.37 3.35 3.52
C GLY A 74 12.06 2.71 2.32
N ALA A 75 11.89 1.40 2.12
CA ALA A 75 12.42 0.70 0.94
C ALA A 75 11.56 0.88 -0.32
N ILE A 76 10.28 1.27 -0.19
CA ILE A 76 9.32 1.36 -1.30
C ILE A 76 9.12 2.81 -1.76
N LEU A 77 9.11 3.77 -0.84
CA LEU A 77 8.90 5.17 -1.18
C LEU A 77 10.07 5.69 -2.04
N GLY A 78 9.74 6.32 -3.16
CA GLY A 78 10.73 6.80 -4.13
C GLY A 78 11.36 5.71 -5.01
N MET A 79 10.97 4.45 -4.86
CA MET A 79 11.44 3.38 -5.74
C MET A 79 10.85 3.54 -7.15
N GLU A 80 11.64 3.20 -8.17
CA GLU A 80 11.14 3.13 -9.54
C GLU A 80 10.54 1.73 -9.82
N ILE A 81 9.32 1.68 -10.35
CA ILE A 81 8.65 0.44 -10.77
C ILE A 81 8.29 0.53 -12.24
N LYS A 82 9.13 -0.11 -13.07
CA LYS A 82 8.97 -0.14 -14.55
C LYS A 82 9.00 1.26 -15.17
N GLY A 83 9.93 2.11 -14.75
CA GLY A 83 10.03 3.48 -15.25
C GLY A 83 8.95 4.43 -14.72
N LEU A 84 8.34 4.10 -13.58
CA LEU A 84 7.34 4.91 -12.87
C LEU A 84 7.73 5.12 -11.42
#